data_AF-A0A6I5CLJ4-F1
#
_entry.id   AF-A0A6I5CLJ4-F1
#
_cell.length_a   1.000
_cell.length_b   1.000
_cell.length_c   1.000
_cell.angle_alpha   90.00
_cell.angle_beta   90.00
_cell.angle_gamma   90.00
#
_symmetry.space_group_name_H-M   'P 1'
#
loop_
_entity.id
_entity.type
_entity.pdbx_description
1 polymer ?
#
loop_
_entity_poly.entity_id
_entity_poly.type
_entity_poly.pdbx_seq_one_letter_code
_entity_poly.pdbx_strand_id
1 'polypeptide(L)'
;VTPWPQEVTAQMVANFLGGGAVCNAFANQVGAEVCVVDVGVAADLPATPGLLPRKVRAGTSDMTTGPAMTREEAKRAIEVGIETARDLVAAGNKALLTGEMGIANTTASAALVSVYTGVDPAEVTGRGTGINDETLAHKTEVVRRALDVHRPDPADPIGVLAAIGGFEHAAIVGLLLGGASLRTPVILDGVSAGAAALV
;
A
#
# COMPACT_ATOMS: atom_id res chain seq x y z
N VAL A 1 -15.13 6.94 2.18
CA VAL A 1 -14.92 5.56 2.73
C VAL A 1 -14.16 5.50 4.06
N THR A 2 -13.72 6.62 4.64
CA THR A 2 -12.96 6.66 5.91
C THR A 2 -13.37 7.91 6.70
N PRO A 3 -13.40 7.87 8.04
CA PRO A 3 -13.67 9.05 8.87
C PRO A 3 -12.45 9.96 9.02
N TRP A 4 -11.26 9.49 8.65
CA TRP A 4 -10.00 10.21 8.84
C TRP A 4 -9.70 11.15 7.67
N PRO A 5 -9.26 12.40 7.95
CA PRO A 5 -8.75 13.31 6.93
C PRO A 5 -7.53 12.75 6.17
N GLN A 6 -7.36 13.13 4.90
CA GLN A 6 -6.25 12.64 4.07
C GLN A 6 -4.87 13.03 4.64
N GLU A 7 -4.77 14.20 5.28
CA GLU A 7 -3.56 14.73 5.92
C GLU A 7 -3.00 13.82 7.04
N VAL A 8 -3.83 12.93 7.61
CA VAL A 8 -3.38 11.98 8.64
C VAL A 8 -2.27 11.08 8.10
N THR A 9 -2.24 10.81 6.79
CA THR A 9 -1.12 10.07 6.16
C THR A 9 0.21 10.79 6.41
N ALA A 10 0.29 12.08 6.12
CA ALA A 10 1.51 12.88 6.31
C ALA A 10 1.88 13.05 7.79
N GLN A 11 0.87 13.21 8.66
CA GLN A 11 1.08 13.28 10.12
C GLN A 11 1.67 11.97 10.67
N MET A 12 1.18 10.82 10.19
CA MET A 12 1.73 9.51 10.59
C MET A 12 3.14 9.28 10.05
N VAL A 13 3.46 9.76 8.84
CA VAL A 13 4.86 9.73 8.35
C VAL A 13 5.78 10.49 9.31
N ALA A 14 5.41 11.69 9.73
CA ALA A 14 6.18 12.43 10.73
C ALA A 14 6.30 11.66 12.06
N ASN A 15 5.24 10.95 12.47
CA ASN A 15 5.25 10.12 13.67
C ASN A 15 6.20 8.90 13.55
N PHE A 16 6.25 8.24 12.38
CA PHE A 16 7.19 7.15 12.12
C PHE A 16 8.64 7.61 12.21
N LEU A 17 8.94 8.76 11.60
CA LEU A 17 10.28 9.36 11.61
C LEU A 17 10.68 9.86 13.01
N GLY A 18 9.72 10.31 13.80
CA GLY A 18 9.91 10.67 15.21
C GLY A 18 9.97 9.49 16.18
N GLY A 19 9.79 8.25 15.70
CA GLY A 19 9.82 7.05 16.55
C GLY A 19 8.59 6.85 17.44
N GLY A 20 7.51 7.60 17.21
CA GLY A 20 6.34 7.66 18.10
C GLY A 20 5.18 6.74 17.72
N ALA A 21 5.28 6.00 16.61
CA ALA A 21 4.23 5.08 16.20
C ALA A 21 4.37 3.69 16.85
N VAL A 22 3.28 2.92 16.82
CA VAL A 22 3.25 1.56 17.36
C VAL A 22 4.26 0.64 16.66
N CYS A 23 4.46 0.79 15.34
CA CYS A 23 5.45 0.00 14.62
C CYS A 23 6.88 0.32 15.09
N ASN A 24 7.19 1.56 15.48
CA ASN A 24 8.49 1.91 16.05
C ASN A 24 8.71 1.20 17.39
N ALA A 25 7.69 1.14 18.25
CA ALA A 25 7.77 0.44 19.53
C ALA A 25 8.06 -1.06 19.35
N PHE A 26 7.35 -1.72 18.42
CA PHE A 26 7.60 -3.14 18.12
C PHE A 26 8.96 -3.36 17.47
N ALA A 27 9.34 -2.52 16.50
CA ALA A 27 10.64 -2.61 15.84
C ALA A 27 11.80 -2.49 16.85
N ASN A 28 11.72 -1.52 17.76
CA ASN A 28 12.69 -1.36 18.85
C ASN A 28 12.77 -2.59 19.75
N GLN A 29 11.64 -3.23 20.05
CA GLN A 29 11.60 -4.42 20.91
C GLN A 29 12.28 -5.64 20.26
N VAL A 30 12.20 -5.78 18.94
CA VAL A 30 12.77 -6.92 18.20
C VAL A 30 14.11 -6.61 17.53
N GLY A 31 14.62 -5.39 17.69
CA GLY A 31 15.86 -4.94 17.04
C GLY A 31 15.74 -4.78 15.53
N ALA A 32 14.54 -4.48 15.02
CA ALA A 32 14.31 -4.17 13.62
C ALA A 32 14.44 -2.66 13.34
N GLU A 33 14.86 -2.32 12.13
CA GLU A 33 14.87 -0.95 11.63
C GLU A 33 13.52 -0.60 10.99
N VAL A 34 13.04 0.63 11.20
CA VAL A 34 11.89 1.18 10.48
C VAL A 34 12.38 2.07 9.34
N CYS A 35 12.21 1.60 8.10
CA CYS A 35 12.50 2.38 6.89
C CYS A 35 11.20 2.99 6.36
N VAL A 36 11.14 4.32 6.23
CA VAL A 36 9.95 5.03 5.75
C VAL A 36 10.16 5.45 4.30
N VAL A 37 9.32 4.95 3.39
CA VAL A 37 9.40 5.26 1.96
C VAL A 37 8.15 6.02 1.52
N ASP A 38 8.33 7.26 1.09
CA ASP A 38 7.23 8.01 0.47
C ASP A 38 7.16 7.66 -1.01
N VAL A 39 6.15 6.87 -1.38
CA VAL A 39 5.87 6.48 -2.78
C VAL A 39 4.75 7.31 -3.38
N GLY A 40 3.91 7.95 -2.56
CA GLY A 40 2.69 8.59 -3.06
C GLY A 40 1.90 9.44 -2.07
N VAL A 41 2.51 9.96 -1.01
CA VAL A 41 1.79 10.80 -0.04
C VAL A 41 1.27 12.07 -0.72
N ALA A 42 0.00 12.39 -0.52
CA ALA A 42 -0.70 13.54 -1.10
C ALA A 42 -0.35 14.89 -0.42
N ALA A 43 0.91 15.04 -0.01
CA ALA A 43 1.45 16.25 0.60
C ALA A 43 2.96 16.32 0.32
N ASP A 44 3.52 17.52 0.35
CA ASP A 44 4.98 17.69 0.33
C ASP A 44 5.54 17.39 1.72
N LEU A 45 6.48 16.44 1.77
CA LEU A 45 7.12 16.02 3.00
C LEU A 45 8.51 16.68 3.07
N PRO A 46 8.87 17.34 4.18
CA PRO A 46 10.20 17.93 4.33
C PRO A 46 11.26 16.84 4.32
N ALA A 47 12.42 17.14 3.73
CA ALA A 47 13.57 16.25 3.76
C ALA A 47 13.99 15.99 5.21
N THR A 48 13.79 14.75 5.67
CA THR A 48 13.98 14.34 7.06
C THR A 48 14.81 13.06 7.08
N PRO A 49 15.84 12.96 7.95
CA PRO A 49 16.58 11.70 8.10
C PRO A 49 15.65 10.51 8.33
N GLY A 50 15.88 9.40 7.62
CA GLY A 50 15.03 8.20 7.68
C GLY A 50 13.87 8.16 6.69
N LEU A 51 13.57 9.27 5.99
CA LEU A 51 12.59 9.30 4.91
C LEU A 51 13.30 9.08 3.56
N LEU A 52 12.89 8.03 2.84
CA LEU A 52 13.29 7.83 1.44
C LEU A 52 12.31 8.56 0.51
N PRO A 53 12.75 9.63 -0.19
CA PRO A 53 11.91 10.37 -1.12
C PRO A 53 11.85 9.62 -2.45
N ARG A 54 10.83 8.78 -2.63
CA ARG A 54 10.63 7.96 -3.84
C ARG A 54 9.24 8.20 -4.45
N LYS A 55 8.70 9.41 -4.26
CA LYS A 55 7.33 9.75 -4.61
C LYS A 55 7.13 9.69 -6.11
N VAL A 56 6.18 8.87 -6.55
CA VAL A 56 5.78 8.76 -7.95
C VAL A 56 4.85 9.90 -8.34
N ARG A 57 3.83 10.17 -7.51
CA ARG A 57 2.90 11.30 -7.61
C ARG A 57 2.23 11.55 -6.26
N ALA A 58 1.78 12.78 -6.02
CA ALA A 58 1.00 13.12 -4.83
C ALA A 58 -0.41 12.49 -4.89
N GLY A 59 -0.60 11.35 -4.20
CA GLY A 59 -1.84 10.60 -4.14
C GLY A 59 -2.22 9.91 -5.45
N THR A 60 -3.01 8.85 -5.36
CA THR A 60 -3.69 8.26 -6.53
C THR A 60 -4.92 9.09 -6.92
N SER A 61 -5.43 8.84 -8.12
CA SER A 61 -6.73 9.33 -8.57
C SER A 61 -7.86 8.48 -7.97
N ASP A 62 -9.10 9.00 -8.01
CA ASP A 62 -10.28 8.25 -7.56
C ASP A 62 -10.62 7.10 -8.54
N MET A 63 -10.37 5.87 -8.09
CA MET A 63 -10.60 4.64 -8.85
C MET A 63 -12.05 4.45 -9.32
N THR A 64 -13.04 5.15 -8.71
CA THR A 64 -14.46 5.02 -9.07
C THR A 64 -14.88 5.88 -10.27
N THR A 65 -13.99 6.74 -10.75
CA THR A 65 -14.22 7.67 -11.87
C THR A 65 -13.24 7.48 -13.02
N GLY A 66 -12.08 6.89 -12.74
CA GLY A 66 -11.04 6.59 -13.71
C GLY A 66 -9.95 5.72 -13.07
N PRO A 67 -8.84 5.45 -13.78
CA PRO A 67 -7.76 4.64 -13.23
C PRO A 67 -7.09 5.35 -12.05
N ALA A 68 -6.74 4.61 -11.00
CA ALA A 68 -6.02 5.13 -9.84
C ALA A 68 -4.67 5.75 -10.22
N MET A 69 -3.97 5.15 -11.18
CA MET A 69 -2.69 5.62 -11.71
C MET A 69 -2.48 5.12 -13.14
N THR A 70 -1.51 5.68 -13.84
CA THR A 70 -1.09 5.14 -15.15
C THR A 70 -0.31 3.83 -14.97
N ARG A 71 -0.21 3.02 -16.03
CA ARG A 71 0.62 1.81 -16.00
C ARG A 71 2.09 2.11 -15.72
N GLU A 72 2.61 3.22 -16.25
CA GLU A 72 3.99 3.66 -16.00
C GLU A 72 4.18 4.15 -14.56
N GLU A 73 3.17 4.76 -13.96
CA GLU A 73 3.14 5.06 -12.53
C GLU A 73 3.16 3.78 -11.67
N ALA A 74 2.37 2.77 -12.03
CA ALA A 74 2.38 1.48 -11.34
C ALA A 74 3.74 0.79 -11.42
N LYS A 75 4.36 0.74 -12.62
CA LYS A 75 5.70 0.19 -12.82
C LYS A 75 6.75 0.92 -11.99
N ARG A 76 6.76 2.26 -12.01
CA ARG A 76 7.69 3.06 -11.20
C ARG A 76 7.53 2.78 -9.71
N ALA A 77 6.31 2.63 -9.21
CA ALA A 77 6.08 2.27 -7.81
C ALA A 77 6.57 0.85 -7.48
N ILE A 78 6.40 -0.11 -8.38
CA ILE A 78 6.99 -1.46 -8.25
C ILE A 78 8.51 -1.37 -8.23
N GLU A 79 9.13 -0.61 -9.12
CA GLU A 79 10.58 -0.40 -9.17
C GLU A 79 11.09 0.19 -7.86
N VAL A 80 10.39 1.17 -7.27
CA VAL A 80 10.72 1.71 -5.93
C VAL A 80 10.77 0.62 -4.87
N GLY A 81 9.81 -0.31 -4.88
CA GLY A 81 9.80 -1.46 -3.97
C GLY A 81 10.98 -2.40 -4.18
N ILE A 82 11.30 -2.73 -5.43
CA ILE A 82 12.43 -3.59 -5.81
C ILE A 82 13.76 -2.97 -5.37
N GLU A 83 13.94 -1.68 -5.63
CA GLU A 83 15.12 -0.91 -5.23
C GLU A 83 15.24 -0.86 -3.71
N THR A 84 14.14 -0.60 -3.01
CA THR A 84 14.11 -0.59 -1.53
C THR A 84 14.53 -1.94 -0.96
N ALA A 85 14.02 -3.06 -1.49
CA ALA A 85 14.45 -4.39 -1.06
C ALA A 85 15.96 -4.60 -1.27
N ARG A 86 16.49 -4.19 -2.44
CA ARG A 86 17.91 -4.29 -2.76
C ARG A 86 18.77 -3.48 -1.78
N ASP A 87 18.40 -2.23 -1.53
CA ASP A 87 19.13 -1.34 -0.65
C ASP A 87 19.16 -1.88 0.79
N LEU A 88 18.01 -2.34 1.30
CA LEU A 88 17.90 -2.91 2.65
C LEU A 88 18.71 -4.21 2.80
N VAL A 89 18.67 -5.10 1.82
CA VAL A 89 19.45 -6.36 1.85
C VAL A 89 20.94 -6.07 1.72
N ALA A 90 21.34 -5.12 0.87
CA ALA A 90 22.73 -4.70 0.73
C ALA A 90 23.27 -4.05 2.02
N ALA A 91 22.41 -3.37 2.78
CA ALA A 91 22.74 -2.87 4.12
C ALA A 91 22.91 -3.97 5.19
N GLY A 92 22.66 -5.24 4.84
CA GLY A 92 22.92 -6.41 5.68
C GLY A 92 21.68 -7.02 6.33
N ASN A 93 20.48 -6.46 6.10
CA ASN A 93 19.23 -7.00 6.63
C ASN A 93 18.97 -8.41 6.12
N LYS A 94 18.67 -9.33 7.04
CA LYS A 94 18.47 -10.77 6.75
C LYS A 94 17.03 -11.17 6.52
N ALA A 95 16.10 -10.28 6.84
CA ALA A 95 14.68 -10.42 6.59
C ALA A 95 14.10 -9.02 6.32
N LEU A 96 13.02 -8.98 5.56
CA LEU A 96 12.26 -7.76 5.30
C LEU A 96 10.86 -7.92 5.90
N LEU A 97 10.27 -6.83 6.35
CA LEU A 97 8.87 -6.78 6.80
C LEU A 97 8.13 -5.77 5.94
N THR A 98 6.94 -6.15 5.47
CA THR A 98 6.04 -5.20 4.82
C THR A 98 5.41 -4.28 5.85
N GLY A 99 5.20 -3.03 5.48
CA GLY A 99 4.37 -2.09 6.24
C GLY A 99 3.82 -1.05 5.28
N GLU A 100 2.73 -0.42 5.66
CA GLU A 100 2.05 0.61 4.87
C GLU A 100 1.46 1.69 5.76
N MET A 101 1.14 2.81 5.13
CA MET A 101 0.33 3.85 5.70
C MET A 101 -0.34 4.61 4.58
N GLY A 102 -1.66 4.54 4.50
CA GLY A 102 -2.45 5.27 3.51
C GLY A 102 -3.89 5.40 3.96
N ILE A 103 -4.38 6.62 4.13
CA ILE A 103 -5.79 6.81 4.44
C ILE A 103 -6.64 6.31 3.27
N ALA A 104 -7.67 5.50 3.60
CA ALA A 104 -8.59 4.81 2.68
C ALA A 104 -8.04 3.61 1.89
N ASN A 105 -6.75 3.23 2.05
CA ASN A 105 -6.11 2.17 1.27
C ASN A 105 -6.77 0.78 1.41
N THR A 106 -7.38 0.48 2.55
CA THR A 106 -8.15 -0.77 2.77
C THR A 106 -9.35 -0.93 1.83
N THR A 107 -9.74 0.13 1.09
CA THR A 107 -10.71 0.04 -0.02
C THR A 107 -10.05 -0.53 -1.27
N ALA A 108 -8.86 -0.03 -1.62
CA ALA A 108 -8.05 -0.60 -2.71
C ALA A 108 -7.64 -2.03 -2.40
N SER A 109 -7.27 -2.34 -1.14
CA SER A 109 -6.94 -3.71 -0.73
C SER A 109 -8.12 -4.66 -0.93
N ALA A 110 -9.33 -4.27 -0.53
CA ALA A 110 -10.53 -5.09 -0.74
C ALA A 110 -10.84 -5.30 -2.23
N ALA A 111 -10.65 -4.27 -3.07
CA ALA A 111 -10.82 -4.40 -4.51
C ALA A 111 -9.80 -5.38 -5.12
N LEU A 112 -8.52 -5.26 -4.76
CA LEU A 112 -7.46 -6.18 -5.20
C LEU A 112 -7.76 -7.62 -4.76
N VAL A 113 -8.12 -7.83 -3.48
CA VAL A 113 -8.48 -9.17 -2.98
C VAL A 113 -9.66 -9.73 -3.76
N SER A 114 -10.72 -8.95 -4.02
CA SER A 114 -11.87 -9.40 -4.80
C SER A 114 -11.47 -9.85 -6.21
N VAL A 115 -10.62 -9.09 -6.90
CA VAL A 115 -10.13 -9.44 -8.25
C VAL A 115 -9.38 -10.78 -8.28
N TYR A 116 -8.42 -10.98 -7.38
CA TYR A 116 -7.55 -12.17 -7.42
C TYR A 116 -8.18 -13.42 -6.78
N THR A 117 -9.18 -13.26 -5.92
CA THR A 117 -9.85 -14.39 -5.27
C THR A 117 -11.21 -14.73 -5.88
N GLY A 118 -11.81 -13.82 -6.65
CA GLY A 118 -13.18 -13.96 -7.17
C GLY A 118 -14.28 -13.86 -6.11
N VAL A 119 -13.93 -13.48 -4.86
CA VAL A 119 -14.87 -13.34 -3.75
C VAL A 119 -15.63 -12.01 -3.85
N ASP A 120 -16.91 -12.00 -3.46
CA ASP A 120 -17.76 -10.81 -3.51
C ASP A 120 -17.18 -9.66 -2.65
N PRO A 121 -17.23 -8.40 -3.13
CA PRO A 121 -16.79 -7.23 -2.37
C PRO A 121 -17.37 -7.12 -0.96
N ALA A 122 -18.57 -7.62 -0.69
CA ALA A 122 -19.17 -7.59 0.65
C ALA A 122 -18.44 -8.49 1.66
N GLU A 123 -17.80 -9.57 1.21
CA GLU A 123 -17.09 -10.50 2.09
C GLU A 123 -15.65 -10.04 2.36
N VAL A 124 -15.02 -9.34 1.42
CA VAL A 124 -13.62 -8.88 1.52
C VAL A 124 -13.49 -7.45 2.02
N THR A 125 -14.58 -6.68 2.06
CA THR A 125 -14.57 -5.31 2.58
C THR A 125 -14.76 -5.32 4.10
N GLY A 126 -13.68 -5.05 4.82
CA GLY A 126 -13.70 -4.89 6.28
C GLY A 126 -13.91 -3.45 6.76
N ARG A 127 -14.17 -3.32 8.07
CA ARG A 127 -14.36 -2.02 8.76
C ARG A 127 -13.11 -1.14 8.81
N GLY A 128 -11.94 -1.66 8.49
CA GLY A 128 -10.68 -0.90 8.50
C GLY A 128 -10.46 -0.18 9.83
N THR A 129 -10.43 1.14 9.80
CA THR A 129 -10.22 2.03 10.94
C THR A 129 -11.41 2.15 11.92
N GLY A 130 -12.29 1.14 11.98
CA GLY A 130 -13.41 1.09 12.92
C GLY A 130 -14.69 1.81 12.46
N ILE A 131 -14.98 1.78 11.15
CA ILE A 131 -16.15 2.48 10.59
C ILE A 131 -17.50 1.83 10.97
N ASN A 132 -18.58 2.63 10.97
CA ASN A 132 -19.95 2.16 11.21
C ASN A 132 -20.55 1.39 10.01
N ASP A 133 -21.73 0.80 10.18
CA ASP A 133 -22.38 -0.06 9.17
C ASP A 133 -22.73 0.69 7.88
N GLU A 134 -23.15 1.95 7.99
CA GLU A 134 -23.45 2.81 6.85
C GLU A 134 -22.19 3.07 6.01
N THR A 135 -21.08 3.41 6.66
CA THR A 135 -19.80 3.64 5.98
C THR A 135 -19.24 2.35 5.40
N LEU A 136 -19.45 1.21 6.07
CA LEU A 136 -19.09 -0.11 5.54
C LEU A 136 -19.88 -0.42 4.25
N ALA A 137 -21.20 -0.24 4.26
CA ALA A 137 -22.03 -0.44 3.08
C ALA A 137 -21.60 0.47 1.92
N HIS A 138 -21.34 1.75 2.21
CA HIS A 138 -20.82 2.70 1.22
C HIS A 138 -19.44 2.28 0.69
N LYS A 139 -18.54 1.79 1.55
CA LYS A 139 -17.20 1.31 1.14
C LYS A 139 -17.31 0.08 0.23
N THR A 140 -18.19 -0.86 0.56
CA THR A 140 -18.46 -2.03 -0.30
C THR A 140 -18.99 -1.60 -1.67
N GLU A 141 -19.88 -0.62 -1.71
CA GLU A 141 -20.40 -0.09 -2.98
C GLU A 141 -19.31 0.60 -3.81
N VAL A 142 -18.42 1.35 -3.16
CA VAL A 142 -17.25 1.96 -3.82
C VAL A 142 -16.34 0.89 -4.44
N VAL A 143 -16.13 -0.24 -3.75
CA VAL A 143 -15.36 -1.37 -4.32
C VAL A 143 -16.09 -1.95 -5.54
N ARG A 144 -17.38 -2.26 -5.44
CA ARG A 144 -18.17 -2.78 -6.57
C ARG A 144 -18.11 -1.87 -7.78
N ARG A 145 -18.33 -0.57 -7.57
CA ARG A 145 -18.26 0.43 -8.62
C ARG A 145 -16.89 0.47 -9.30
N ALA A 146 -15.80 0.39 -8.54
CA ALA A 146 -14.45 0.35 -9.12
C ALA A 146 -14.26 -0.88 -10.01
N LEU A 147 -14.72 -2.06 -9.57
CA LEU A 147 -14.66 -3.29 -10.35
C LEU A 147 -15.51 -3.20 -11.63
N ASP A 148 -16.71 -2.61 -11.56
CA ASP A 148 -17.60 -2.45 -12.71
C ASP A 148 -17.05 -1.49 -13.77
N VAL A 149 -16.42 -0.39 -13.33
CA VAL A 149 -15.80 0.62 -14.21
C VAL A 149 -14.61 0.03 -14.96
N HIS A 150 -13.76 -0.72 -14.27
CA HIS A 150 -12.46 -1.16 -14.82
C HIS A 150 -12.47 -2.55 -15.42
N ARG A 151 -13.33 -3.45 -14.92
CA ARG A 151 -13.35 -4.87 -15.26
C ARG A 151 -11.93 -5.46 -15.36
N PRO A 152 -11.14 -5.33 -14.29
CA PRO A 152 -9.71 -5.65 -14.33
C PRO A 152 -9.49 -7.13 -14.63
N ASP A 153 -8.53 -7.40 -15.51
CA ASP A 153 -8.11 -8.77 -15.84
C ASP A 153 -7.01 -9.23 -14.86
N PRO A 154 -7.27 -10.26 -14.01
CA PRO A 154 -6.26 -10.76 -13.08
C PRO A 154 -5.02 -11.35 -13.78
N ALA A 155 -5.07 -11.63 -15.08
CA ALA A 155 -3.88 -12.02 -15.85
C ALA A 155 -2.96 -10.84 -16.22
N ASP A 156 -3.39 -9.60 -15.99
CA ASP A 156 -2.61 -8.38 -16.19
C ASP A 156 -2.40 -7.61 -14.86
N PRO A 157 -1.46 -8.05 -14.00
CA PRO A 157 -1.30 -7.49 -12.66
C PRO A 157 -0.92 -6.01 -12.65
N ILE A 158 -0.17 -5.54 -13.64
CA ILE A 158 0.15 -4.11 -13.79
C ILE A 158 -1.10 -3.32 -14.17
N GLY A 159 -1.95 -3.87 -15.03
CA GLY A 159 -3.25 -3.28 -15.37
C GLY A 159 -4.18 -3.19 -14.17
N VAL A 160 -4.26 -4.24 -13.36
CA VAL A 160 -5.05 -4.26 -12.12
C VAL A 160 -4.57 -3.19 -11.14
N LEU A 161 -3.26 -3.11 -10.88
CA LEU A 161 -2.68 -2.07 -10.01
C LEU A 161 -2.95 -0.66 -10.53
N ALA A 162 -2.79 -0.44 -11.85
CA ALA A 162 -3.04 0.86 -12.46
C ALA A 162 -4.51 1.29 -12.31
N ALA A 163 -5.44 0.35 -12.48
CA ALA A 163 -6.87 0.60 -12.41
C ALA A 163 -7.35 0.91 -10.98
N ILE A 164 -7.02 0.03 -10.02
CA ILE A 164 -7.68 0.01 -8.69
C ILE A 164 -6.72 -0.08 -7.50
N GLY A 165 -5.40 -0.13 -7.73
CA GLY A 165 -4.39 -0.24 -6.69
C GLY A 165 -4.01 1.10 -6.03
N GLY A 166 -3.15 1.01 -5.02
CA GLY A 166 -2.46 2.15 -4.41
C GLY A 166 -0.96 2.15 -4.73
N PHE A 167 -0.30 3.31 -4.62
CA PHE A 167 1.14 3.40 -4.81
C PHE A 167 1.91 2.54 -3.80
N GLU A 168 1.43 2.50 -2.56
CA GLU A 168 1.92 1.64 -1.49
C GLU A 168 1.73 0.15 -1.81
N HIS A 169 0.62 -0.23 -2.45
CA HIS A 169 0.40 -1.62 -2.87
C HIS A 169 1.41 -2.02 -3.95
N ALA A 170 1.58 -1.17 -4.98
CA ALA A 170 2.56 -1.40 -6.04
C ALA A 170 4.00 -1.47 -5.49
N ALA A 171 4.35 -0.62 -4.53
CA ALA A 171 5.65 -0.69 -3.86
C ALA A 171 5.82 -1.96 -3.02
N ILE A 172 4.78 -2.44 -2.32
CA ILE A 172 4.85 -3.70 -1.59
C ILE A 172 5.04 -4.88 -2.56
N VAL A 173 4.33 -4.90 -3.70
CA VAL A 173 4.58 -5.89 -4.77
C VAL A 173 6.06 -5.87 -5.17
N GLY A 174 6.62 -4.69 -5.40
CA GLY A 174 8.04 -4.53 -5.69
C GLY A 174 8.96 -5.05 -4.59
N LEU A 175 8.65 -4.75 -3.32
CA LEU A 175 9.42 -5.21 -2.16
C LEU A 175 9.41 -6.75 -2.07
N LEU A 176 8.27 -7.38 -2.31
CA LEU A 176 8.10 -8.83 -2.32
C LEU A 176 8.91 -9.48 -3.46
N LEU A 177 8.79 -8.95 -4.68
CA LEU A 177 9.56 -9.41 -5.84
C LEU A 177 11.07 -9.24 -5.61
N GLY A 178 11.48 -8.09 -5.08
CA GLY A 178 12.86 -7.79 -4.74
C GLY A 178 13.41 -8.77 -3.70
N GLY A 179 12.70 -8.96 -2.58
CA GLY A 179 13.06 -9.93 -1.54
C GLY A 179 13.17 -11.37 -2.09
N ALA A 180 12.19 -11.81 -2.88
CA ALA A 180 12.20 -13.12 -3.51
C ALA A 180 13.41 -13.30 -4.45
N SER A 181 13.71 -12.30 -5.29
CA SER A 181 14.85 -12.34 -6.22
C SER A 181 16.21 -12.43 -5.49
N LEU A 182 16.28 -11.85 -4.29
CA LEU A 182 17.46 -11.85 -3.43
C LEU A 182 17.52 -13.06 -2.49
N ARG A 183 16.50 -13.93 -2.52
CA ARG A 183 16.30 -15.04 -1.58
C ARG A 183 16.28 -14.59 -0.11
N THR A 184 15.76 -13.39 0.13
CA THR A 184 15.56 -12.84 1.47
C THR A 184 14.09 -13.04 1.87
N PRO A 185 13.80 -13.63 3.05
CA PRO A 185 12.44 -13.78 3.51
C PRO A 185 11.77 -12.42 3.70
N VAL A 186 10.53 -12.30 3.22
CA VAL A 186 9.68 -11.13 3.45
C VAL A 186 8.47 -11.57 4.28
N ILE A 187 8.29 -10.94 5.43
CA ILE A 187 7.17 -11.20 6.33
C ILE A 187 6.04 -10.24 5.97
N LEU A 188 4.86 -10.80 5.71
CA LEU A 188 3.64 -10.04 5.45
C LEU A 188 3.05 -9.53 6.77
N ASP A 189 2.56 -8.29 6.75
CA ASP A 189 1.81 -7.68 7.84
C ASP A 189 0.31 -7.95 7.68
N GLY A 190 -0.52 -6.92 7.54
CA GLY A 190 -1.98 -7.05 7.48
C GLY A 190 -2.56 -7.21 6.08
N VAL A 191 -3.86 -6.91 5.97
CA VAL A 191 -4.66 -7.11 4.76
C VAL A 191 -4.11 -6.40 3.52
N SER A 192 -3.54 -5.19 3.66
CA SER A 192 -3.01 -4.44 2.53
C SER A 192 -1.74 -5.08 1.95
N ALA A 193 -0.87 -5.60 2.83
CA ALA A 193 0.30 -6.38 2.41
C ALA A 193 -0.13 -7.73 1.79
N GLY A 194 -1.13 -8.38 2.36
CA GLY A 194 -1.74 -9.58 1.79
C GLY A 194 -2.36 -9.33 0.41
N ALA A 195 -3.05 -8.21 0.23
CA ALA A 195 -3.63 -7.80 -1.05
C ALA A 195 -2.55 -7.55 -2.11
N ALA A 196 -1.45 -6.90 -1.73
CA ALA A 196 -0.28 -6.74 -2.60
C ALA A 196 0.39 -8.09 -2.90
N ALA A 197 0.43 -9.04 -1.96
CA ALA A 197 1.01 -10.36 -2.20
C ALA A 197 0.19 -11.26 -3.16
N LEU A 198 -1.09 -10.95 -3.39
CA LEU A 198 -1.92 -11.63 -4.40
C LEU A 198 -1.62 -11.16 -5.84
N VAL A 199 -1.05 -9.97 -5.99
CA VAL A 199 -0.70 -9.32 -7.27
C VAL A 199 0.64 -9.86 -7.77
#